data_AF-A0A949GM93-F1
#
_entry.id   AF-A0A949GM93-F1
#
_cell.length_a   1.000
_cell.length_b   1.000
_cell.length_c   1.000
_cell.angle_alpha   90.00
_cell.angle_beta   90.00
_cell.angle_gamma   90.00
#
_symmetry.space_group_name_H-M   'P 1'
#
loop_
_entity.id
_entity.type
_entity.pdbx_description
1 polymer ?
#
loop_
_entity_poly.entity_id
_entity_poly.type
_entity_poly.pdbx_seq_one_letter_code
_entity_poly.pdbx_strand_id
1 'polypeptide(L)'
;MKPIFPAAVAAVLLLTVAAAADPFANAYGNTVTQILPDGTKMITYINADMTWEQHIGDHAMKGTYAWKDATHACFTLVDPVPADPAKATSCSEIKGDHKVGDTWTETMPDGKTITISLTAGR
;
A
#
# COMPACT_ATOMS: atom_id res chain seq x y z
N MET A 1 39.90 -43.49 36.04
CA MET A 1 38.53 -43.32 35.54
C MET A 1 38.14 -41.87 35.73
N LYS A 2 37.95 -41.09 34.65
CA LYS A 2 37.71 -39.64 34.73
C LYS A 2 36.60 -39.32 33.72
N PRO A 3 35.38 -38.91 34.14
CA PRO A 3 34.34 -38.57 33.19
C PRO A 3 34.55 -37.14 32.68
N ILE A 4 34.77 -36.99 31.38
CA ILE A 4 34.73 -35.71 30.67
C ILE A 4 33.31 -35.57 30.10
N PHE A 5 32.59 -34.55 30.56
CA PHE A 5 31.23 -34.22 30.12
C PHE A 5 31.21 -33.77 28.65
N PRO A 6 30.23 -34.19 27.83
CA PRO A 6 30.11 -33.69 26.47
C PRO A 6 29.48 -32.28 26.49
N ALA A 7 30.15 -31.33 25.84
CA ALA A 7 29.60 -29.99 25.60
C ALA A 7 28.49 -30.08 24.55
N ALA A 8 27.26 -29.77 24.95
CA ALA A 8 26.13 -29.63 24.03
C ALA A 8 26.28 -28.31 23.25
N VAL A 9 26.52 -28.40 21.94
CA VAL A 9 26.50 -27.24 21.03
C VAL A 9 25.04 -26.91 20.75
N ALA A 10 24.53 -25.85 21.38
CA ALA A 10 23.21 -25.30 21.06
C ALA A 10 23.28 -24.54 19.73
N ALA A 11 22.74 -25.13 18.66
CA ALA A 11 22.56 -24.45 17.38
C ALA A 11 21.43 -23.42 17.52
N VAL A 12 21.80 -22.13 17.54
CA VAL A 12 20.83 -21.03 17.48
C VAL A 12 20.34 -20.91 16.04
N LEU A 13 19.14 -21.43 15.76
CA LEU A 13 18.41 -21.18 14.52
C LEU A 13 18.00 -19.70 14.48
N LEU A 14 18.75 -18.89 13.74
CA LEU A 14 18.34 -17.54 13.36
C LEU A 14 17.16 -17.67 12.39
N LEU A 15 15.94 -17.56 12.91
CA LEU A 15 14.75 -17.38 12.09
C LEU A 15 14.82 -15.97 11.48
N THR A 16 15.34 -15.88 10.25
CA THR A 16 15.16 -14.69 9.42
C THR A 16 13.68 -14.61 9.05
N VAL A 17 12.92 -13.80 9.77
CA VAL A 17 11.59 -13.39 9.32
C VAL A 17 11.83 -12.53 8.07
N ALA A 18 11.56 -13.09 6.90
CA ALA A 18 11.52 -12.31 5.67
C ALA A 18 10.41 -11.26 5.85
N ALA A 19 10.79 -10.00 6.06
CA ALA A 19 9.84 -8.91 5.96
C ALA A 19 9.28 -8.93 4.54
N ALA A 20 7.95 -9.01 4.41
CA ALA A 20 7.31 -8.81 3.11
C ALA A 20 7.73 -7.42 2.59
N ALA A 21 8.09 -7.35 1.32
CA ALA A 21 8.40 -6.07 0.70
C ALA A 21 7.16 -5.16 0.77
N ASP A 22 7.34 -3.92 1.20
CA ASP A 22 6.27 -2.92 1.23
C ASP A 22 5.73 -2.68 -0.20
N PRO A 23 4.47 -3.03 -0.50
CA PRO A 23 3.90 -2.87 -1.84
C PRO A 23 3.88 -1.41 -2.34
N PHE A 24 3.94 -0.42 -1.44
CA PHE A 24 3.97 1.00 -1.80
C PHE A 24 5.38 1.57 -1.95
N ALA A 25 6.43 0.77 -1.77
CA ALA A 25 7.81 1.26 -1.81
C ALA A 25 8.13 2.09 -3.06
N ASN A 26 7.63 1.69 -4.23
CA ASN A 26 7.84 2.41 -5.49
C ASN A 26 6.84 3.58 -5.69
N ALA A 27 5.74 3.62 -4.95
CA ALA A 27 4.77 4.72 -5.01
C ALA A 27 5.24 5.95 -4.21
N TYR A 28 6.06 5.76 -3.17
CA TYR A 28 6.58 6.86 -2.36
C TYR A 28 7.39 7.86 -3.19
N GLY A 29 7.00 9.14 -3.12
CA GLY A 29 7.64 10.22 -3.88
C GLY A 29 7.31 10.24 -5.38
N ASN A 30 6.43 9.35 -5.83
CA ASN A 30 5.99 9.22 -7.21
C ASN A 30 4.48 9.44 -7.34
N THR A 31 3.99 9.48 -8.57
CA THR A 31 2.58 9.75 -8.88
C THR A 31 1.86 8.48 -9.30
N VAL A 32 0.82 8.09 -8.55
CA VAL A 32 -0.13 7.05 -8.97
C VAL A 32 -1.28 7.73 -9.70
N THR A 33 -1.49 7.41 -10.99
CA THR A 33 -2.65 7.89 -11.75
C THR A 33 -3.62 6.74 -11.96
N GLN A 34 -4.88 6.96 -11.65
CA GLN A 34 -5.97 6.03 -11.96
C GLN A 34 -6.93 6.66 -12.97
N ILE A 35 -7.27 5.92 -14.01
CA ILE A 35 -8.29 6.29 -14.99
C ILE A 35 -9.48 5.33 -14.81
N LEU A 36 -10.62 5.89 -14.43
CA LEU A 36 -11.87 5.17 -14.26
C LEU A 36 -12.50 4.84 -15.62
N PRO A 37 -13.46 3.89 -15.68
CA PRO A 37 -14.18 3.55 -16.91
C PRO A 37 -14.88 4.72 -17.60
N ASP A 38 -15.28 5.74 -16.83
CA ASP A 38 -15.92 6.96 -17.34
C ASP A 38 -14.91 8.01 -17.83
N GLY A 39 -13.61 7.70 -17.79
CA GLY A 39 -12.52 8.61 -18.15
C GLY A 39 -12.08 9.54 -17.01
N THR A 40 -12.71 9.48 -15.84
CA THR A 40 -12.30 10.28 -14.68
C THR A 40 -10.86 9.93 -14.30
N LYS A 41 -10.02 10.97 -14.21
CA LYS A 41 -8.64 10.85 -13.75
C LYS A 41 -8.57 11.17 -12.26
N MET A 42 -8.00 10.24 -11.50
CA MET A 42 -7.62 10.44 -10.11
C MET A 42 -6.11 10.37 -9.99
N ILE A 43 -5.51 11.31 -9.26
CA ILE A 43 -4.09 11.33 -8.95
C ILE A 43 -3.94 11.06 -7.46
N THR A 44 -3.19 10.04 -7.09
CA THR A 44 -2.96 9.68 -5.69
C THR A 44 -1.47 9.75 -5.38
N TYR A 45 -1.16 10.41 -4.27
CA TYR A 45 0.16 10.45 -3.65
C TYR A 45 0.11 9.62 -2.37
N ILE A 46 0.84 8.51 -2.34
CA ILE A 46 1.01 7.67 -1.16
C ILE A 46 2.35 8.01 -0.54
N ASN A 47 2.40 8.25 0.77
CA ASN A 47 3.60 8.71 1.47
C ASN A 47 4.07 7.67 2.51
N ALA A 48 5.39 7.55 2.68
CA ALA A 48 5.99 6.60 3.64
C ALA A 48 5.67 6.91 5.11
N ASP A 49 5.16 8.11 5.41
CA ASP A 49 4.72 8.53 6.74
C ASP A 49 3.28 8.11 7.08
N MET A 50 2.72 7.17 6.30
CA MET A 50 1.35 6.66 6.47
C MET A 50 0.26 7.68 6.15
N THR A 51 0.58 8.71 5.37
CA THR A 51 -0.41 9.65 4.83
C THR A 51 -0.64 9.44 3.34
N TRP A 52 -1.76 9.97 2.85
CA TRP A 52 -2.05 10.00 1.42
C TRP A 52 -2.80 11.29 1.05
N GLU A 53 -2.68 11.67 -0.22
CA GLU A 53 -3.45 12.74 -0.84
C GLU A 53 -3.98 12.26 -2.19
N GLN A 54 -5.21 12.61 -2.53
CA GLN A 54 -5.86 12.26 -3.78
C GLN A 54 -6.49 13.50 -4.40
N HIS A 55 -6.30 13.67 -5.71
CA HIS A 55 -6.90 14.73 -6.51
C HIS A 55 -7.85 14.15 -7.55
N ILE A 56 -9.04 14.74 -7.65
CA ILE A 56 -10.05 14.44 -8.66
C ILE A 56 -10.56 15.78 -9.21
N GLY A 57 -10.12 16.14 -10.42
CA GLY A 57 -10.32 17.50 -10.93
C GLY A 57 -9.70 18.54 -9.99
N ASP A 58 -10.48 19.56 -9.61
CA ASP A 58 -10.05 20.63 -8.69
C ASP A 58 -10.22 20.26 -7.20
N HIS A 59 -10.72 19.07 -6.89
CA HIS A 59 -10.93 18.61 -5.53
C HIS A 59 -9.73 17.80 -5.03
N ALA A 60 -9.26 18.12 -3.82
CA ALA A 60 -8.24 17.35 -3.11
C ALA A 60 -8.84 16.74 -1.84
N MET A 61 -8.42 15.51 -1.54
CA MET A 61 -8.77 14.77 -0.33
C MET A 61 -7.49 14.21 0.27
N LYS A 62 -7.40 14.11 1.58
CA LYS A 62 -6.23 13.53 2.27
C LYS A 62 -6.64 12.71 3.46
N GLY A 63 -5.75 11.82 3.85
CA GLY A 63 -6.00 10.91 4.94
C GLY A 63 -4.76 10.18 5.40
N THR A 64 -5.00 9.10 6.13
CA THR A 64 -3.98 8.17 6.59
C THR A 64 -4.24 6.77 6.06
N TYR A 65 -3.23 5.91 6.06
CA TYR A 65 -3.41 4.49 5.83
C TYR A 65 -2.67 3.65 6.87
N ALA A 66 -3.15 2.44 7.10
CA ALA A 66 -2.49 1.48 7.97
C ALA A 66 -2.56 0.09 7.34
N TRP A 67 -1.46 -0.66 7.42
CA TRP A 67 -1.41 -2.07 7.03
C TRP A 67 -2.19 -2.91 8.04
N LYS A 68 -3.15 -3.69 7.55
CA LYS A 68 -3.86 -4.71 8.32
C LYS A 68 -3.07 -6.03 8.34
N ASP A 69 -2.42 -6.33 7.22
CA ASP A 69 -1.52 -7.45 7.02
C ASP A 69 -0.56 -7.13 5.85
N ALA A 70 0.18 -8.12 5.36
CA ALA A 70 1.20 -7.94 4.33
C ALA A 70 0.65 -7.49 2.97
N THR A 71 -0.64 -7.70 2.69
CA THR A 71 -1.24 -7.35 1.39
C THR A 71 -2.49 -6.48 1.51
N HIS A 72 -2.99 -6.21 2.72
CA HIS A 72 -4.17 -5.34 2.91
C HIS A 72 -3.82 -4.06 3.64
N ALA A 73 -4.17 -2.93 3.04
CA ALA A 73 -4.11 -1.62 3.67
C ALA A 73 -5.52 -1.05 3.86
N CYS A 74 -5.73 -0.35 4.97
CA CYS A 74 -6.94 0.40 5.27
C CYS A 74 -6.65 1.89 5.16
N PHE A 75 -7.36 2.57 4.28
CA PHE A 75 -7.27 4.01 4.03
C PHE A 75 -8.39 4.72 4.77
N THR A 76 -8.05 5.73 5.57
CA THR A 76 -8.98 6.57 6.32
C THR A 76 -8.94 7.99 5.77
N LEU A 77 -10.06 8.47 5.24
CA LEU A 77 -10.26 9.86 4.85
C LEU A 77 -10.34 10.75 6.09
N VAL A 78 -9.51 11.81 6.12
CA VAL A 78 -9.45 12.78 7.23
C VAL A 78 -9.98 14.15 6.81
N ASP A 79 -9.72 14.56 5.56
CA ASP A 79 -10.11 15.87 5.03
C ASP A 79 -10.53 15.74 3.56
N PRO A 80 -11.76 16.15 3.18
CA PRO A 80 -12.80 16.67 4.06
C PRO A 80 -13.25 15.63 5.08
N VAL A 81 -13.61 16.09 6.28
CA VAL A 81 -14.15 15.21 7.32
C VAL A 81 -15.42 14.55 6.78
N PRO A 82 -15.48 13.20 6.70
CA PRO A 82 -16.66 12.52 6.19
C PRO A 82 -17.87 12.82 7.06
N ALA A 83 -19.02 13.07 6.41
CA ALA A 83 -20.28 13.30 7.13
C ALA A 83 -20.70 12.07 7.98
N ASP A 84 -20.34 10.88 7.52
CA ASP A 84 -20.56 9.61 8.20
C ASP A 84 -19.20 8.98 8.55
N PRO A 85 -18.75 9.06 9.82
CA PRO A 85 -17.47 8.51 10.24
C PRO A 85 -17.33 7.00 10.00
N ALA A 86 -18.44 6.24 9.96
CA ALA A 86 -18.39 4.81 9.68
C ALA A 86 -17.96 4.49 8.24
N LYS A 87 -18.00 5.49 7.35
CA LYS A 87 -17.57 5.38 5.95
C LYS A 87 -16.21 6.04 5.69
N ALA A 88 -15.56 6.56 6.73
CA ALA A 88 -14.26 7.21 6.60
C ALA A 88 -13.16 6.23 6.18
N THR A 89 -13.29 4.94 6.53
CA THR A 89 -12.25 3.93 6.31
C THR A 89 -12.68 2.88 5.31
N SER A 90 -11.83 2.62 4.32
CA SER A 90 -11.98 1.52 3.36
C SER A 90 -10.70 0.67 3.33
N CYS A 91 -10.84 -0.65 3.38
CA CYS A 91 -9.71 -1.56 3.29
C CYS A 91 -9.72 -2.28 1.94
N SER A 92 -8.54 -2.45 1.35
CA SER A 92 -8.39 -3.11 0.06
C SER A 92 -7.10 -3.93 0.04
N GLU A 93 -7.13 -4.99 -0.76
CA GLU A 93 -5.92 -5.72 -1.13
C GLU A 93 -5.09 -4.85 -2.06
N ILE A 94 -3.79 -4.74 -1.76
CA ILE A 94 -2.79 -4.03 -2.56
C ILE A 94 -2.05 -5.08 -3.38
N LYS A 95 -2.20 -4.98 -4.71
CA LYS A 95 -1.68 -5.97 -5.65
C LYS A 95 -0.39 -5.46 -6.29
N GLY A 96 0.56 -6.38 -6.44
CA GLY A 96 1.74 -6.22 -7.29
C GLY A 96 2.92 -5.47 -6.66
N ASP A 97 4.07 -5.63 -7.29
CA ASP A 97 5.30 -4.84 -7.10
C ASP A 97 5.47 -3.95 -8.35
N HIS A 98 4.55 -3.00 -8.51
CA HIS A 98 4.55 -2.09 -9.65
C HIS A 98 5.69 -1.08 -9.53
N LYS A 99 6.35 -0.82 -10.67
CA LYS A 99 7.52 0.04 -10.76
C LYS A 99 7.19 1.33 -11.52
N VAL A 100 8.02 2.35 -11.31
CA VAL A 100 7.90 3.60 -12.07
C VAL A 100 8.05 3.30 -13.57
N GLY A 101 7.09 3.78 -14.37
CA GLY A 101 6.94 3.50 -15.78
C GLY A 101 5.86 2.44 -16.08
N ASP A 102 5.41 1.68 -15.09
CA ASP A 102 4.38 0.67 -15.30
C ASP A 102 3.00 1.29 -15.57
N THR A 103 2.21 0.57 -16.36
CA THR A 103 0.78 0.80 -16.53
C THR A 103 0.08 -0.56 -16.53
N TRP A 104 -0.96 -0.71 -15.73
CA TRP A 104 -1.69 -1.95 -15.55
C TRP A 104 -3.18 -1.70 -15.35
N THR A 105 -3.95 -2.77 -15.29
CA THR A 105 -5.39 -2.72 -15.06
C THR A 105 -5.78 -3.49 -13.81
N GLU A 106 -6.74 -2.96 -13.05
CA GLU A 106 -7.31 -3.63 -11.89
C GLU A 106 -8.82 -3.70 -11.98
N THR A 107 -9.41 -4.82 -11.54
CA THR A 107 -10.86 -4.97 -11.42
C THR A 107 -11.30 -4.55 -10.02
N MET A 108 -12.15 -3.53 -9.96
CA MET A 108 -12.79 -3.08 -8.73
C MET A 108 -13.82 -4.10 -8.23
N PRO A 109 -14.24 -4.02 -6.95
CA PRO A 109 -15.26 -4.93 -6.40
C PRO A 109 -16.60 -4.94 -7.16
N ASP A 110 -16.93 -3.87 -7.88
CA ASP A 110 -18.14 -3.76 -8.71
C ASP A 110 -17.99 -4.38 -10.12
N GLY A 111 -16.85 -5.03 -10.41
CA GLY A 111 -16.54 -5.69 -11.68
C GLY A 111 -16.01 -4.76 -12.76
N LYS A 112 -15.97 -3.44 -12.54
CA LYS A 112 -15.39 -2.49 -13.51
C LYS A 112 -13.87 -2.53 -13.45
N THR A 113 -13.24 -2.22 -14.58
CA THR A 113 -11.78 -2.17 -14.69
C THR A 113 -11.29 -0.74 -14.70
N ILE A 114 -10.27 -0.44 -13.88
CA ILE A 114 -9.54 0.82 -13.89
C ILE A 114 -8.18 0.62 -14.54
N THR A 115 -7.65 1.67 -15.18
CA THR A 115 -6.25 1.70 -15.62
C THR A 115 -5.44 2.47 -14.59
N ILE A 116 -4.31 1.92 -14.17
CA ILE A 116 -3.41 2.53 -13.21
C ILE A 116 -2.04 2.70 -13.85
N SER A 117 -1.40 3.84 -13.61
CA SER A 117 0.00 4.05 -13.98
C SER A 117 0.79 4.66 -12.84
N LEU A 118 2.08 4.35 -12.81
CA LEU A 118 3.03 4.89 -11.83
C LEU A 118 4.10 5.69 -12.57
N THR A 119 4.15 7.00 -12.36
CA THR A 119 5.10 7.90 -13.03
C THR A 119 6.06 8.56 -12.05
N ALA A 120 7.27 8.85 -12.50
CA ALA A 120 8.32 9.44 -11.68
C ALA A 120 7.91 10.84 -11.19
N GLY A 121 8.18 11.11 -9.91
CA GLY A 121 7.98 12.43 -9.30
C GLY A 121 6.53 12.72 -8.90
N ARG A 122 6.37 13.79 -8.12
CA ARG A 122 5.10 14.33 -7.64
C ARG A 122 4.79 15.65 -8.32
#